data_AF-T2KFS3-F1
#
_entry.id   AF-T2KFS3-F1
#
_cell.length_a   1.000
_cell.length_b   1.000
_cell.length_c   1.000
_cell.angle_alpha   90.00
_cell.angle_beta   90.00
_cell.angle_gamma   90.00
#
_symmetry.space_group_name_H-M   'P 1'
#
loop_
_entity.id
_entity.type
_entity.pdbx_description
1 polymer ?
#
loop_
_entity_poly.entity_id
_entity_poly.type
_entity_poly.pdbx_seq_one_letter_code
_entity_poly.pdbx_strand_id
1 'polypeptide(L)' 'VDIDWEFPNACGLSCDASGPASYNNVISALRNKFGQSFLITSAISADGSNGGKLDAADYASGISKLNLVFPMTYDLYGAW' A
#
# COMPACT_ATOMS: atom_id res chain seq x y z
N VAL A 1 12.64 4.71 -3.77
CA VAL A 1 11.44 4.38 -4.56
C VAL A 1 10.27 4.53 -3.63
N ASP A 2 9.32 5.36 -4.01
CA ASP A 2 8.05 5.47 -3.32
C ASP A 2 6.99 4.73 -4.12
N ILE A 3 6.09 4.02 -3.44
CA ILE A 3 5.06 3.21 -4.06
C ILE A 3 3.71 3.77 -3.67
N ASP A 4 3.02 4.38 -4.63
CA ASP A 4 1.71 5.01 -4.43
C ASP A 4 0.66 4.23 -5.22
N TRP A 5 0.42 2.99 -4.80
CA TRP A 5 -0.62 2.14 -5.40
C TRP A 5 -1.96 2.39 -4.71
N GLU A 6 -2.91 2.95 -5.44
CA GLU A 6 -4.24 3.31 -4.95
C GLU A 6 -5.37 2.52 -5.65
N PHE A 7 -5.78 1.35 -5.15
CA PHE A 7 -5.31 0.67 -3.95
C PHE A 7 -5.17 -0.84 -4.22
N PRO A 8 -4.21 -1.54 -3.60
CA PRO A 8 -4.03 -2.98 -3.78
C PRO A 8 -5.27 -3.74 -3.34
N ASN A 9 -5.76 -4.61 -4.22
CA ASN A 9 -6.93 -5.47 -4.03
C ASN A 9 -8.22 -4.71 -3.64
N ALA A 10 -8.33 -3.43 -3.99
CA ALA A 10 -9.49 -2.59 -3.72
C ALA A 10 -9.71 -1.59 -4.86
N CYS A 11 -10.84 -0.88 -4.84
CA CYS A 11 -11.13 0.15 -5.83
C CYS A 11 -10.52 1.51 -5.44
N GLY A 12 -9.74 2.08 -6.37
CA GLY A 12 -9.41 3.50 -6.45
C GLY A 12 -10.20 4.14 -7.58
N LEU A 13 -9.51 4.78 -8.54
CA LEU A 13 -10.13 5.20 -9.81
C LEU A 13 -10.63 4.02 -10.64
N SER A 14 -9.91 2.89 -10.56
CA SER A 14 -10.31 1.59 -11.09
C SER A 14 -10.15 0.52 -10.01
N CYS A 15 -10.88 -0.59 -10.14
CA CYS A 15 -10.75 -1.71 -9.21
C CYS A 15 -9.53 -2.57 -9.54
N ASP A 16 -8.74 -2.86 -8.51
CA ASP A 16 -7.70 -3.88 -8.56
C ASP A 16 -8.21 -5.23 -7.99
N ALA A 17 -7.77 -6.32 -8.61
CA ALA A 17 -8.08 -7.69 -8.20
C ALA A 17 -6.81 -8.55 -8.13
N SER A 18 -5.66 -7.94 -7.80
CA SER A 18 -4.37 -8.63 -7.74
C SER A 18 -4.26 -9.60 -6.56
N GLY A 19 -5.23 -9.62 -5.65
CA GLY A 19 -5.30 -10.50 -4.49
C GLY A 19 -4.59 -9.94 -3.25
N PRO A 20 -4.86 -10.50 -2.05
CA PRO A 20 -4.44 -9.90 -0.79
C PRO A 20 -2.91 -9.92 -0.58
N ALA A 21 -2.19 -10.85 -1.20
CA ALA A 21 -0.73 -10.93 -1.08
C ALA A 21 0.03 -9.94 -1.99
N SER A 22 -0.65 -9.26 -2.91
CA SER A 22 -0.03 -8.47 -3.98
C SER A 22 0.89 -7.36 -3.47
N TYR A 23 0.42 -6.59 -2.48
CA TYR A 23 1.21 -5.50 -1.89
C TYR A 23 2.54 -6.01 -1.31
N ASN A 24 2.50 -7.04 -0.46
CA ASN A 24 3.69 -7.65 0.12
C ASN A 24 4.64 -8.19 -0.97
N ASN A 25 4.11 -8.81 -2.02
CA ASN A 25 4.92 -9.34 -3.12
C ASN A 25 5.69 -8.24 -3.85
N VAL A 26 5.03 -7.11 -4.15
CA VAL A 26 5.67 -5.96 -4.81
C VAL A 26 6.76 -5.36 -3.92
N ILE A 27 6.46 -5.10 -2.64
CA ILE A 27 7.47 -4.52 -1.73
C ILE A 27 8.65 -5.48 -1.53
N SER A 28 8.40 -6.78 -1.43
CA SER A 28 9.45 -7.80 -1.33
C SER A 28 10.32 -7.84 -2.59
N ALA A 29 9.73 -7.76 -3.78
CA ALA A 29 10.46 -7.71 -5.04
C ALA A 29 11.35 -6.46 -5.14
N LEU A 30 10.83 -5.29 -4.74
CA LEU A 30 11.60 -4.04 -4.72
C LEU A 30 12.73 -4.11 -3.70
N ARG A 31 12.48 -4.63 -2.49
CA ARG A 31 13.53 -4.80 -1.48
C ARG A 31 14.62 -5.76 -1.93
N ASN A 32 14.27 -6.86 -2.61
CA ASN A 32 15.24 -7.78 -3.20
C ASN A 32 16.05 -7.15 -4.33
N LYS A 33 15.42 -6.30 -5.15
CA LYS A 33 16.06 -5.65 -6.29
C LYS A 33 17.06 -4.58 -5.87
N PHE A 34 16.67 -3.72 -4.92
CA PHE A 34 17.45 -2.55 -4.53
C PHE A 34 18.31 -2.77 -3.28
N GLY A 35 18.01 -3.79 -2.46
CA GLY A 35 18.74 -4.04 -1.22
C GLY A 35 18.45 -3.03 -0.13
N GLN A 36 19.27 -3.02 0.93
CA GLN A 36 19.03 -2.24 2.14
C GLN A 36 19.47 -0.77 2.05
N SER A 37 20.43 -0.44 1.18
CA SER A 37 21.01 0.90 1.08
C SER A 37 20.09 1.93 0.42
N PHE A 38 19.01 1.49 -0.23
CA PHE A 38 18.05 2.36 -0.89
C PHE A 38 16.79 2.51 -0.04
N LEU A 39 16.27 3.74 -0.02
CA LEU A 39 14.96 4.03 0.54
C LEU A 39 13.87 3.38 -0.32
N ILE A 40 13.04 2.58 0.33
CA ILE A 40 11.79 2.05 -0.21
C ILE A 40 10.68 2.49 0.74
N THR A 41 9.76 3.28 0.23
CA THR A 41 8.66 3.90 0.99
C THR A 41 7.34 3.65 0.27
N SER A 42 6.21 3.93 0.94
CA SER A 42 4.90 3.72 0.33
C SER A 42 3.89 4.70 0.93
N ALA A 43 3.16 5.42 0.07
CA ALA A 43 1.93 6.07 0.47
C ALA A 43 0.79 5.05 0.47
N ILE A 44 0.02 5.00 1.56
CA ILE A 44 -1.06 4.02 1.75
C ILE A 44 -2.36 4.69 2.15
N SER A 45 -3.48 3.99 1.96
CA SER A 45 -4.79 4.44 2.43
C SER A 45 -4.80 4.74 3.93
N ALA A 46 -5.58 5.74 4.35
CA ALA A 46 -5.95 5.94 5.74
C ALA A 46 -7.28 5.26 6.14
N ASP A 47 -7.93 4.55 5.20
CA ASP A 47 -9.17 3.80 5.47
C ASP A 47 -8.91 2.55 6.32
N GLY A 48 -8.94 2.74 7.63
CA GLY A 48 -8.91 1.69 8.65
C GLY A 48 -10.30 1.30 9.17
N SER A 49 -11.38 1.53 8.41
CA SER A 49 -12.69 1.00 8.76
C SER A 49 -12.71 -0.53 8.62
N ASN A 50 -13.62 -1.21 9.33
CA ASN A 50 -13.72 -2.67 9.27
C ASN A 50 -14.15 -3.12 7.86
N GLY A 51 -13.30 -3.90 7.18
CA GLY A 51 -13.45 -4.27 5.78
C GLY A 51 -13.00 -3.17 4.80
N GLY A 52 -12.32 -2.13 5.28
CA GLY A 52 -11.81 -1.01 4.50
C GLY A 52 -10.57 -1.36 3.68
N LYS A 53 -9.98 -0.35 3.02
CA LYS A 53 -8.85 -0.58 2.10
C LYS A 53 -7.62 -1.18 2.78
N LEU A 54 -7.38 -0.91 4.07
CA LEU A 54 -6.27 -1.51 4.80
C LEU A 54 -6.49 -3.01 5.08
N ASP A 55 -7.73 -3.49 5.12
CA ASP A 55 -8.05 -4.91 5.31
C ASP A 55 -8.01 -5.71 3.99
N ALA A 56 -8.03 -5.02 2.84
CA ALA A 56 -8.10 -5.64 1.52
C ALA A 56 -6.78 -6.31 1.08
N ALA A 57 -5.64 -5.94 1.66
CA ALA A 57 -4.33 -6.49 1.32
C ALA A 57 -3.43 -6.66 2.55
N ASP A 58 -2.39 -7.51 2.42
CA ASP A 58 -1.39 -7.75 3.46
C ASP A 58 -0.39 -6.58 3.55
N TYR A 59 -0.87 -5.45 4.05
CA TYR A 59 -0.06 -4.26 4.32
C TYR A 59 0.96 -4.52 5.42
N ALA A 60 0.62 -5.28 6.45
CA ALA A 60 1.50 -5.54 7.59
C ALA A 60 2.83 -6.19 7.14
N SER A 61 2.76 -7.25 6.32
CA SER A 61 3.97 -7.88 5.79
C SER A 61 4.75 -6.96 4.87
N GLY A 62 4.09 -6.15 4.03
CA GLY A 62 4.76 -5.18 3.17
C GLY A 62 5.47 -4.07 3.96
N ILE A 63 4.78 -3.45 4.91
CA ILE A 63 5.27 -2.33 5.73
C ILE A 63 6.50 -2.71 6.53
N SER A 64 6.57 -3.94 7.06
CA SER A 64 7.76 -4.42 7.79
C SER A 64 9.07 -4.40 6.98
N LYS A 65 8.99 -4.23 5.65
CA LYS A 65 10.13 -4.17 4.72
C LYS A 65 10.42 -2.75 4.19
N LEU A 66 9.58 -1.78 4.52
CA LEU A 66 9.73 -0.38 4.12
C LEU A 66 10.66 0.37 5.07
N ASN A 67 11.24 1.46 4.58
CA ASN A 67 11.95 2.43 5.40
C ASN A 67 10.96 3.38 6.10
N LEU A 68 9.94 3.84 5.38
CA LEU A 68 8.90 4.73 5.86
C LEU A 68 7.57 4.33 5.22
N VAL A 69 6.49 4.59 5.94
CA VAL A 69 5.11 4.46 5.46
C VAL A 69 4.41 5.80 5.64
N PHE A 70 3.68 6.24 4.62
CA PHE A 70 3.00 7.52 4.60
C PHE A 70 1.48 7.31 4.45
N PRO A 71 0.74 7.13 5.56
CA PRO A 71 -0.71 7.09 5.49
C PRO A 71 -1.26 8.42 4.94
N MET A 72 -2.07 8.34 3.89
CA MET A 72 -2.73 9.49 3.27
C MET A 72 -3.95 9.90 4.10
N THR A 73 -3.70 10.55 5.24
CA THR A 73 -4.72 10.96 6.23
C THR A 73 -5.47 12.21 5.79
N TYR A 74 -6.00 12.17 4.58
CA TYR A 74 -6.80 13.20 3.92
C TYR A 74 -7.82 12.49 3.01
N ASP A 75 -8.62 13.26 2.25
CA ASP A 75 -9.67 12.75 1.36
C ASP A 75 -10.71 11.84 2.05
N LEU A 76 -10.92 12.03 3.36
CA LEU A 76 -11.90 11.29 4.13
C LEU A 76 -13.35 11.66 3.76
N TYR A 77 -13.55 12.89 3.29
CA TYR A 77 -14.83 13.45 2.86
C TYR A 77 -14.62 14.45 1.72
N GLY A 78 -15.60 14.59 0.83
CA GLY A 78 -15.59 15.59 -0.24
C GLY A 78 -16.84 15.55 -1.10
N ALA A 79 -16.82 16.25 -2.23
CA ALA A 79 -17.99 16.51 -3.08
C ALA A 79 -18.18 15.52 -4.24
N TRP A 80 -17.45 14.40 -4.21
CA TRP A 80 -17.60 13.28 -5.14
C TRP A 80 -18.87 12.47 -4.85
#